data_AF-A0A6V8D5L2-F1
#
_entry.id   AF-A0A6V8D5L2-F1
#
_cell.length_a   1.000
_cell.length_b   1.000
_cell.length_c   1.000
_cell.angle_alpha   90.00
_cell.angle_beta   90.00
_cell.angle_gamma   90.00
#
_symmetry.space_group_name_H-M   'P 1'
#
loop_
_entity.id
_entity.type
_entity.pdbx_description
1 polymer ?
#
loop_
_entity_poly.entity_id
_entity_poly.type
_entity_poly.pdbx_seq_one_letter_code
_entity_poly.pdbx_strand_id
1 'polypeptide(L)'
;MTRSTIAAGSLLVCLLMTLSALGGMTVENHEQAPSELTEIEPMHIGGTDPTSFVAPDTSGYVGSYTSTAIDSNDDVHISYYDSTNGDLKYATNTSGYWVTVSVDTSGDVGPFTSIAIDSNDAVHISYFDNNYSDLKYAACSSGCTTASNWDD
;
A
#
# COMPACT_ATOMS: atom_id res chain seq x y z
N MET A 1 -46.71 -20.92 -5.34
CA MET A 1 -47.01 -21.59 -4.05
C MET A 1 -46.25 -22.91 -4.11
N THR A 2 -45.25 -23.25 -3.31
CA THR A 2 -44.99 -23.02 -1.88
C THR A 2 -43.47 -23.09 -1.64
N ARG A 3 -43.05 -22.63 -0.46
CA ARG A 3 -41.67 -22.37 -0.03
C ARG A 3 -40.91 -23.63 0.42
N SER A 4 -39.58 -23.57 0.29
CA SER A 4 -38.52 -24.01 1.22
C SER A 4 -38.43 -25.46 1.71
N THR A 5 -37.26 -26.08 1.53
CA THR A 5 -36.38 -26.45 2.66
C THR A 5 -34.94 -26.76 2.20
N ILE A 6 -33.96 -26.27 2.96
CA ILE A 6 -32.53 -26.63 2.93
C ILE A 6 -32.33 -27.75 3.95
N ALA A 7 -31.46 -28.73 3.65
CA ALA A 7 -30.77 -29.50 4.68
C ALA A 7 -29.41 -29.99 4.16
N ALA A 8 -28.38 -29.73 4.96
CA ALA A 8 -26.98 -30.07 4.78
C ALA A 8 -26.63 -31.45 5.38
N GLY A 9 -25.44 -31.95 5.03
CA GLY A 9 -24.71 -32.98 5.78
C GLY A 9 -24.38 -34.21 4.93
N SER A 10 -23.25 -34.88 5.05
CA SER A 10 -22.00 -34.64 5.76
C SER A 10 -20.98 -35.62 5.15
N LEU A 11 -19.72 -35.22 5.16
CA LEU A 11 -18.59 -35.89 4.55
C LEU A 11 -18.32 -37.26 5.21
N LEU A 12 -18.08 -38.26 4.35
CA LEU A 12 -17.71 -39.64 4.68
C LEU A 12 -16.32 -39.67 5.35
N VAL A 13 -16.26 -39.96 6.65
CA VAL A 13 -15.03 -40.24 7.39
C VAL A 13 -14.71 -41.74 7.28
N CYS A 14 -13.60 -42.04 6.61
CA CYS A 14 -12.89 -43.33 6.53
C CYS A 14 -11.40 -42.92 6.48
N LEU A 15 -10.40 -43.48 7.17
CA LEU A 15 -10.19 -44.82 7.67
C LEU A 15 -8.83 -44.82 8.43
N LEU A 16 -8.79 -45.44 9.62
CA LEU A 16 -7.63 -46.01 10.35
C LEU A 16 -6.34 -45.20 10.59
N MET A 17 -5.96 -45.03 11.87
CA MET A 17 -4.70 -45.55 12.44
C MET A 17 -4.91 -45.95 13.92
N THR A 18 -3.98 -46.76 14.44
CA THR A 18 -4.17 -47.91 15.33
C THR A 18 -4.12 -47.67 16.85
N LEU A 19 -4.73 -48.64 17.55
CA LEU A 19 -4.97 -48.83 18.99
C LEU A 19 -3.71 -49.20 19.82
N SER A 20 -3.54 -48.61 21.02
CA SER A 20 -2.84 -49.27 22.16
C SER A 20 -3.32 -48.76 23.54
N ALA A 21 -4.08 -49.65 24.20
CA ALA A 21 -4.43 -49.84 25.62
C ALA A 21 -4.15 -48.76 26.71
N LEU A 22 -5.27 -48.25 27.25
CA LEU A 22 -5.72 -48.23 28.65
C LEU A 22 -4.72 -47.86 29.78
N GLY A 23 -4.77 -46.60 30.20
CA GLY A 23 -4.33 -46.16 31.52
C GLY A 23 -4.78 -44.73 31.82
N GLY A 24 -5.71 -44.57 32.78
CA GLY A 24 -5.97 -43.28 33.43
C GLY A 24 -7.19 -42.51 32.91
N MET A 25 -8.21 -42.42 33.77
CA MET A 25 -9.32 -41.49 33.65
C MET A 25 -8.86 -40.07 34.00
N THR A 26 -8.93 -39.14 33.06
CA THR A 26 -9.29 -37.74 33.33
C THR A 26 -10.19 -37.25 32.20
N VAL A 27 -11.44 -36.96 32.54
CA VAL A 27 -12.35 -36.19 31.68
C VAL A 27 -11.92 -34.74 31.86
N GLU A 28 -11.12 -34.24 30.93
CA GLU A 28 -10.99 -32.80 30.73
C GLU A 28 -11.70 -32.46 29.43
N ASN A 29 -12.94 -31.98 29.58
CA ASN A 29 -13.59 -31.21 28.54
C ASN A 29 -12.79 -29.92 28.35
N HIS A 30 -11.77 -29.95 27.51
CA HIS A 30 -11.33 -28.77 26.81
C HIS A 30 -11.69 -28.98 25.36
N GLU A 31 -12.85 -28.45 24.99
CA GLU A 31 -13.23 -28.21 23.61
C GLU A 31 -12.15 -27.31 23.00
N GLN A 32 -11.11 -27.92 22.45
CA GLN A 32 -10.11 -27.22 21.66
C GLN A 32 -10.88 -26.63 20.47
N ALA A 33 -11.08 -25.32 20.52
CA ALA A 33 -11.66 -24.56 19.42
C ALA A 33 -10.97 -24.99 18.10
N PRO A 34 -11.73 -25.24 17.03
CA PRO A 34 -11.13 -25.57 15.75
C PRO A 34 -10.18 -24.43 15.38
N SER A 35 -8.95 -24.83 15.06
CA SER A 35 -7.87 -24.01 14.53
C SER A 35 -8.41 -22.77 13.82
N GLU A 36 -8.13 -21.62 14.41
CA GLU A 36 -8.13 -20.31 13.78
C GLU A 36 -7.76 -20.49 12.30
N LEU A 37 -8.78 -20.40 11.46
CA LEU A 37 -8.59 -20.27 10.02
C LEU A 37 -7.62 -19.12 9.89
N THR A 38 -6.49 -19.33 9.21
CA THR A 38 -5.55 -18.27 8.87
C THR A 38 -6.34 -17.21 8.11
N GLU A 39 -6.86 -16.22 8.82
CA GLU A 39 -7.38 -15.01 8.23
C GLU A 39 -6.16 -14.41 7.52
N ILE A 40 -6.22 -14.46 6.20
CA ILE A 40 -5.38 -13.64 5.35
C ILE A 40 -5.90 -12.22 5.56
N GLU A 41 -5.52 -11.65 6.70
CA GLU A 41 -5.63 -10.23 7.00
C GLU A 41 -4.99 -9.52 5.80
N PRO A 42 -5.71 -8.63 5.10
CA PRO A 42 -5.12 -7.87 4.00
C PRO A 42 -3.84 -7.23 4.52
N MET A 43 -2.74 -7.51 3.83
CA MET A 43 -1.39 -7.12 4.17
C MET A 43 -1.34 -5.61 4.51
N HIS A 44 -1.34 -5.27 5.79
CA HIS A 44 -1.21 -3.89 6.22
C HIS A 44 0.21 -3.42 5.86
N ILE A 45 0.30 -2.60 4.83
CA ILE A 45 1.54 -1.97 4.36
C ILE A 45 2.02 -1.04 5.48
N GLY A 46 2.90 -1.55 6.34
CA GLY A 46 3.48 -0.80 7.46
C GLY A 46 3.26 -1.43 8.83
N GLY A 47 3.61 -2.71 8.99
CA GLY A 47 3.64 -3.37 10.29
C GLY A 47 2.25 -3.68 10.85
N THR A 48 2.13 -4.79 11.55
CA THR A 48 0.88 -5.18 12.24
C THR A 48 0.58 -4.30 13.48
N ASP A 49 1.17 -3.10 13.55
CA ASP A 49 1.11 -2.21 14.70
C ASP A 49 0.76 -0.79 14.23
N PRO A 50 -0.47 -0.30 14.54
CA PRO A 50 -0.91 1.05 14.20
C PRO A 50 -0.09 2.16 14.88
N THR A 51 0.96 1.81 15.63
CA THR A 51 1.90 2.74 16.25
C THR A 51 3.21 2.93 15.48
N SER A 52 3.45 2.18 14.39
CA SER A 52 4.69 2.32 13.60
C SER A 52 4.54 3.37 12.49
N PHE A 53 5.36 4.42 12.52
CA PHE A 53 5.42 5.42 11.47
C PHE A 53 6.36 4.96 10.35
N VAL A 54 5.95 5.15 9.11
CA VAL A 54 6.80 4.91 7.93
C VAL A 54 7.23 6.26 7.35
N ALA A 55 8.53 6.43 7.11
CA ALA A 55 9.10 7.62 6.47
C ALA A 55 9.65 7.23 5.09
N PRO A 56 8.94 7.51 3.98
CA PRO A 56 9.35 7.11 2.63
C PRO A 56 10.68 7.72 2.18
N ASP A 57 10.97 8.94 2.63
CA ASP A 57 12.23 9.65 2.40
C ASP A 57 12.71 10.29 3.70
N THR A 58 14.00 10.17 3.99
CA THR A 58 14.66 10.71 5.18
C THR A 58 15.97 11.42 4.85
N SER A 59 16.33 11.52 3.57
CA SER A 59 17.63 12.04 3.15
C SER A 59 17.57 13.56 2.95
N GLY A 60 17.80 14.31 4.03
CA GLY A 60 17.84 15.78 4.01
C GLY A 60 16.52 16.42 4.45
N TYR A 61 16.33 17.69 4.09
CA TYR A 61 15.11 18.47 4.30
C TYR A 61 14.10 18.20 3.18
N VAL A 62 13.41 17.07 3.33
CA VAL A 62 12.39 16.57 2.39
C VAL A 62 10.97 16.74 2.95
N GLY A 63 9.96 16.63 2.08
CA GLY A 63 8.55 16.60 2.47
C GLY A 63 7.86 17.97 2.55
N SER A 64 8.52 19.04 2.09
CA SER A 64 7.89 20.37 2.04
C SER A 64 6.81 20.41 0.95
N TYR A 65 5.77 21.21 1.15
CA TYR A 65 4.66 21.40 0.19
C TYR A 65 3.95 20.11 -0.25
N THR A 66 3.98 19.08 0.60
CA THR A 66 3.46 17.75 0.27
C THR A 66 1.99 17.78 -0.18
N SER A 67 1.68 17.01 -1.21
CA SER A 67 0.33 16.72 -1.68
C SER A 67 0.16 15.21 -1.89
N THR A 68 -1.05 14.69 -1.69
CA THR A 68 -1.33 13.24 -1.71
C THR A 68 -2.59 12.94 -2.51
N ALA A 69 -2.56 11.85 -3.27
CA ALA A 69 -3.71 11.25 -3.93
C ALA A 69 -3.66 9.73 -3.84
N ILE A 70 -4.82 9.08 -4.02
CA ILE A 70 -4.98 7.63 -3.98
C ILE A 70 -5.51 7.18 -5.35
N ASP A 71 -4.95 6.11 -5.92
CA ASP A 71 -5.38 5.56 -7.20
C ASP A 71 -6.55 4.56 -7.05
N SER A 72 -6.96 3.93 -8.16
CA SER A 72 -8.05 2.94 -8.14
C SER A 72 -7.70 1.61 -7.46
N ASN A 73 -6.42 1.38 -7.14
CA ASN A 73 -5.90 0.19 -6.47
C ASN A 73 -5.64 0.42 -4.97
N ASP A 74 -6.06 1.57 -4.43
CA ASP A 74 -5.77 2.04 -3.07
C ASP A 74 -4.27 2.29 -2.80
N ASP A 75 -3.46 2.46 -3.86
CA ASP A 75 -2.07 2.87 -3.73
C ASP A 75 -1.99 4.38 -3.45
N VAL A 76 -1.03 4.75 -2.61
CA VAL A 76 -0.79 6.12 -2.17
C VAL A 76 0.25 6.76 -3.08
N HIS A 77 -0.03 7.97 -3.53
CA HIS A 77 0.83 8.79 -4.38
C HIS A 77 1.09 10.11 -3.67
N ILE A 78 2.37 10.45 -3.47
CA ILE A 78 2.78 11.65 -2.74
C ILE A 78 3.72 12.45 -3.61
N SER A 79 3.38 13.70 -3.91
CA SER A 79 4.33 14.68 -4.46
C SER A 79 4.85 15.55 -3.34
N TYR A 80 6.15 15.84 -3.32
CA TYR A 80 6.75 16.70 -2.31
C TYR A 80 8.02 17.39 -2.84
N TYR A 81 8.39 18.47 -2.18
CA TYR A 81 9.60 19.22 -2.47
C TYR A 81 10.74 18.77 -1.55
N ASP A 82 11.90 18.49 -2.16
CA ASP A 82 13.17 18.29 -1.49
C ASP A 82 13.96 19.59 -1.50
N SER A 83 13.83 20.36 -0.41
CA SER A 83 14.50 21.65 -0.26
C SER A 83 16.02 21.56 -0.08
N THR A 84 16.57 20.36 0.11
CA THR A 84 18.02 20.18 0.17
C THR A 84 18.61 20.16 -1.24
N ASN A 85 17.93 19.52 -2.18
CA ASN A 85 18.39 19.37 -3.55
C ASN A 85 17.74 20.38 -4.52
N GLY A 86 16.60 20.98 -4.16
CA GLY A 86 15.82 21.81 -5.05
C GLY A 86 14.92 20.99 -5.98
N ASP A 87 14.59 19.76 -5.61
CA ASP A 87 13.94 18.81 -6.52
C ASP A 87 12.43 18.69 -6.25
N LEU A 88 11.66 18.50 -7.33
CA LEU A 88 10.35 17.88 -7.22
C LEU A 88 10.54 16.38 -7.06
N LYS A 89 9.97 15.82 -6.01
CA LYS A 89 10.00 14.38 -5.73
C LYS A 89 8.61 13.77 -5.64
N TYR A 90 8.58 12.48 -5.90
CA TYR A 90 7.41 11.64 -5.86
C TYR A 90 7.68 10.40 -5.01
N ALA A 91 6.69 9.95 -4.25
CA ALA A 91 6.72 8.69 -3.51
C ALA A 91 5.44 7.89 -3.71
N THR A 92 5.56 6.57 -3.76
CA THR A 92 4.42 5.66 -3.87
C THR A 92 4.69 4.29 -3.26
N ASN A 93 3.63 3.59 -2.85
CA ASN A 93 3.66 2.22 -2.37
C ASN A 93 3.14 1.17 -3.38
N THR A 94 2.91 1.53 -4.66
CA THR A 94 2.39 0.62 -5.71
C THR A 94 3.16 -0.69 -5.88
N SER A 95 4.44 -0.74 -5.50
CA SER A 95 5.24 -1.99 -5.54
C SER A 95 5.12 -2.85 -4.28
N GLY A 96 4.18 -2.53 -3.38
CA GLY A 96 4.03 -3.15 -2.05
C GLY A 96 4.97 -2.59 -0.97
N TYR A 97 5.82 -1.63 -1.34
CA TYR A 97 6.72 -0.90 -0.45
C TYR A 97 6.94 0.51 -1.00
N TRP A 98 7.33 1.44 -0.13
CA TRP A 98 7.60 2.82 -0.51
C TRP A 98 8.81 2.93 -1.44
N VAL A 99 8.61 3.58 -2.58
CA VAL A 99 9.62 3.98 -3.55
C VAL A 99 9.58 5.48 -3.71
N THR A 100 10.74 6.12 -3.81
CA THR A 100 10.88 7.56 -4.07
C THR A 100 11.58 7.80 -5.40
N VAL A 101 11.18 8.86 -6.10
CA VAL A 101 11.69 9.26 -7.42
C VAL A 101 11.90 10.77 -7.42
N SER A 102 13.05 11.24 -7.89
CA SER A 102 13.21 12.64 -8.29
C SER A 102 12.61 12.82 -9.68
N VAL A 103 11.57 13.63 -9.78
CA VAL A 103 10.77 13.84 -11.00
C VAL A 103 11.41 14.90 -11.87
N ASP A 104 11.70 16.07 -11.29
CA ASP A 104 12.44 17.15 -11.93
C ASP A 104 13.56 17.58 -10.98
N THR A 105 14.76 17.72 -11.54
CA THR A 105 16.02 18.02 -10.83
C THR A 105 16.74 19.23 -11.43
N SER A 106 16.09 19.94 -12.36
CA SER A 106 16.73 21.00 -13.14
C SER A 106 16.59 22.38 -12.49
N GLY A 107 17.22 22.58 -11.33
CA GLY A 107 17.22 23.86 -10.61
C GLY A 107 16.51 23.76 -9.27
N ASP A 108 15.90 24.86 -8.82
CA ASP A 108 15.01 24.89 -7.66
C ASP A 108 13.55 24.82 -8.14
N VAL A 109 13.06 23.59 -8.23
CA VAL A 109 11.78 23.22 -8.81
C VAL A 109 11.00 22.36 -7.82
N GLY A 110 9.68 22.42 -7.85
CA GLY A 110 8.83 21.59 -7.00
C GLY A 110 8.10 22.26 -5.84
N PRO A 111 8.43 23.48 -5.36
CA PRO A 111 7.58 24.15 -4.38
C PRO A 111 6.12 24.23 -4.81
N PHE A 112 5.21 24.25 -3.83
CA PHE A 112 3.76 24.33 -4.05
C PHE A 112 3.19 23.22 -4.96
N THR A 113 3.78 22.03 -4.90
CA THR A 113 3.32 20.87 -5.69
C THR A 113 1.87 20.47 -5.39
N SER A 114 1.16 20.04 -6.42
CA SER A 114 -0.19 19.50 -6.34
C SER A 114 -0.30 18.26 -7.22
N ILE A 115 -0.83 17.17 -6.66
CA ILE A 115 -0.99 15.89 -7.35
C ILE A 115 -2.47 15.58 -7.60
N ALA A 116 -2.76 14.97 -8.75
CA ALA A 116 -4.05 14.36 -9.07
C ALA A 116 -3.82 13.06 -9.84
N ILE A 117 -4.77 12.13 -9.72
CA ILE A 117 -4.79 10.86 -10.44
C ILE A 117 -6.00 10.87 -11.38
N ASP A 118 -5.80 10.54 -12.66
CA ASP A 118 -6.89 10.47 -13.63
C ASP A 118 -7.62 9.11 -13.60
N SER A 119 -8.59 8.92 -14.50
CA SER A 119 -9.38 7.67 -14.56
C SER A 119 -8.60 6.46 -15.08
N ASN A 120 -7.35 6.63 -15.52
CA ASN A 120 -6.46 5.57 -15.99
C ASN A 120 -5.34 5.28 -14.99
N ASP A 121 -5.45 5.82 -13.76
CA ASP A 121 -4.40 5.82 -12.75
C ASP A 121 -3.11 6.54 -13.18
N ALA A 122 -3.19 7.45 -14.15
CA ALA A 122 -2.06 8.29 -14.53
C ALA A 122 -1.83 9.39 -13.49
N VAL A 123 -0.57 9.62 -13.13
CA VAL A 123 -0.17 10.62 -12.14
C VAL A 123 0.08 11.95 -12.83
N HIS A 124 -0.53 13.00 -12.29
CA HIS A 124 -0.40 14.37 -12.77
C HIS A 124 0.06 15.29 -11.65
N ILE A 125 1.17 16.01 -11.85
CA ILE A 125 1.74 16.92 -10.86
C ILE A 125 1.93 18.30 -11.47
N SER A 126 1.33 19.32 -10.87
CA SER A 126 1.68 20.73 -11.15
C SER A 126 2.55 21.27 -10.03
N TYR A 127 3.52 22.13 -10.37
CA TYR A 127 4.50 22.62 -9.41
C TYR A 127 5.10 23.96 -9.84
N PHE A 128 5.63 24.71 -8.87
CA PHE A 128 6.30 25.97 -9.13
C PHE A 128 7.78 25.74 -9.44
N ASP A 129 8.25 26.38 -10.50
CA ASP A 129 9.66 26.56 -10.80
C ASP A 129 10.12 27.89 -10.20
N ASN A 130 10.91 27.83 -9.12
CA ASN A 130 11.35 29.02 -8.41
C ASN A 130 12.46 29.78 -9.16
N ASN A 131 13.19 29.11 -10.06
CA ASN A 131 14.23 29.73 -10.88
C ASN A 131 13.62 30.69 -11.90
N TYR A 132 12.54 30.28 -12.56
CA TYR A 132 11.93 31.02 -13.66
C TYR A 132 10.58 31.64 -13.30
N SER A 133 10.06 31.36 -12.10
CA SER A 133 8.72 31.77 -11.65
C SER A 133 7.59 31.21 -12.52
N ASP A 134 7.82 30.04 -13.11
CA ASP A 134 6.89 29.37 -14.00
C ASP A 134 6.03 28.34 -13.26
N LEU A 135 4.82 28.10 -13.77
CA LEU A 135 4.05 26.91 -13.43
C LEU A 135 4.48 25.79 -14.38
N LYS A 136 5.07 24.74 -13.82
CA LYS A 136 5.43 23.53 -14.55
C LYS A 136 4.45 22.39 -14.26
N TYR A 137 4.53 21.37 -15.10
CA TYR A 137 3.65 20.21 -15.05
C TYR A 137 4.44 18.98 -15.47
N ALA A 138 4.31 17.90 -14.69
CA ALA A 138 4.88 16.60 -14.99
C ALA A 138 3.78 15.54 -14.95
N ALA A 139 3.87 14.55 -15.83
CA ALA A 139 2.94 13.43 -15.85
C ALA A 139 3.66 12.10 -16.01
N CYS A 140 3.04 11.05 -15.46
CA CYS A 140 3.48 9.68 -15.65
C CYS A 140 2.27 8.79 -15.92
N SER A 141 2.26 8.14 -17.09
CA SER A 141 1.13 7.34 -17.55
C SER A 141 1.06 5.95 -16.91
N SER A 142 2.19 5.39 -16.48
CA SER A 142 2.28 4.11 -15.77
C SER A 142 3.69 3.87 -15.24
N GLY A 143 3.82 3.02 -14.22
CA GLY A 143 5.12 2.57 -13.71
C GLY A 143 5.98 3.69 -13.13
N CYS A 144 5.41 4.65 -12.40
CA CYS A 144 6.04 5.90 -11.97
C CYS A 144 7.17 5.77 -10.92
N THR A 145 7.84 4.61 -10.85
CA THR A 145 8.91 4.24 -9.93
C THR A 145 10.31 4.53 -10.46
N THR A 146 10.44 5.08 -11.68
CA THR A 146 11.72 5.50 -12.26
C THR A 146 11.59 6.87 -12.92
N ALA A 147 12.62 7.71 -12.79
CA ALA A 147 12.62 9.08 -13.33
C ALA A 147 12.34 9.13 -14.85
N SER A 148 12.79 8.14 -15.63
CA SER A 148 12.57 8.07 -17.07
C SER A 148 11.11 7.88 -17.52
N ASN A 149 10.19 7.63 -16.59
CA ASN A 149 8.76 7.46 -16.90
C ASN A 149 7.95 8.75 -16.70
N TRP A 150 8.63 9.85 -16.33
CA TRP A 150 8.06 11.16 -16.18
C TRP A 150 8.34 12.00 -17.42
N ASP A 151 7.29 12.61 -17.96
CA ASP A 151 7.38 13.66 -18.96
C ASP A 151 7.25 15.01 -18.22
N ASP A 152 8.32 15.81 -18.17
CA ASP A 152 8.43 17.11 -17.44
C ASP A 152 8.89 18.31 -18.29
#